data_AF-R6MUF8-F1
#
_entry.id   AF-R6MUF8-F1
#
_cell.length_a   1.000
_cell.length_b   1.000
_cell.length_c   1.000
_cell.angle_alpha   90.00
_cell.angle_beta   90.00
_cell.angle_gamma   90.00
#
_symmetry.space_group_name_H-M   'P 1'
#
loop_
_entity.id
_entity.type
_entity.pdbx_description
1 polymer ?
#
loop_
_entity_poly.entity_id
_entity_poly.type
_entity_poly.pdbx_seq_one_letter_code
_entity_poly.pdbx_strand_id
1 'polypeptide(L)'
;MNIDLTKTQQYLEWLKNKLYLNAIAPSAKNRIIYRGQVYRCNLGIGVGSEECKERPCVILQYNSANKTSPNTLVAPITHTSSTLPIVVPITAQTDTSGKLILDGNVLLGNITCVSKARLGDYITDLTSDEMRLVDKSLSLSLDVNHYYQTLQNMYNDKLQYITKLKENRSNLQTTLASKQQQIDDFKKLLETYHFANIQELTDFLDKSSKDK
;
A
#
# COMPACT_ATOMS: atom_id res chain seq x y z
N MET A 1 -33.31 -14.99 -30.65
CA MET A 1 -32.92 -14.56 -29.29
C MET A 1 -33.36 -15.65 -28.33
N ASN A 2 -32.43 -16.45 -27.80
CA ASN A 2 -32.79 -17.52 -26.87
C ASN A 2 -32.86 -16.92 -25.46
N ILE A 3 -34.06 -16.76 -24.91
CA ILE A 3 -34.28 -16.18 -23.59
C ILE A 3 -34.18 -17.33 -22.58
N ASP A 4 -33.14 -17.30 -21.75
CA ASP A 4 -33.01 -18.24 -20.63
C ASP A 4 -34.09 -17.95 -19.58
N LEU A 5 -35.06 -18.86 -19.47
CA LEU A 5 -36.19 -18.77 -18.56
C LEU A 5 -35.74 -18.75 -17.09
N THR A 6 -34.67 -19.49 -16.75
CA THR A 6 -34.13 -19.54 -15.39
C THR A 6 -33.56 -18.19 -15.00
N LYS A 7 -32.74 -17.61 -15.89
CA LYS A 7 -32.17 -16.28 -15.70
C LYS A 7 -33.26 -15.23 -15.61
N THR A 8 -34.29 -15.32 -16.47
CA THR A 8 -35.45 -14.42 -16.43
C THR A 8 -36.17 -14.48 -15.08
N GLN A 9 -36.42 -15.68 -14.56
CA GLN A 9 -37.04 -15.87 -13.25
C GLN A 9 -36.19 -15.27 -12.12
N GLN A 10 -34.87 -15.47 -12.16
CA GLN A 10 -33.96 -14.85 -11.19
C GLN A 10 -34.06 -13.32 -11.21
N TYR A 11 -34.08 -12.70 -12.39
CA TYR A 11 -34.25 -11.24 -12.51
C TYR A 11 -35.60 -10.75 -11.98
N LEU A 12 -36.69 -11.49 -12.21
CA LEU A 12 -38.01 -11.15 -11.67
C LEU A 12 -38.04 -11.24 -10.14
N GLU A 13 -37.43 -12.28 -9.57
CA GLU A 13 -37.28 -12.41 -8.12
C GLU A 13 -36.41 -11.30 -7.54
N TRP A 14 -35.33 -10.94 -8.22
CA TRP A 14 -34.52 -9.80 -7.81
C TRP A 14 -35.30 -8.48 -7.88
N LEU A 15 -36.13 -8.27 -8.89
CA LEU A 15 -37.00 -7.10 -8.99
C LEU A 15 -37.96 -7.01 -7.81
N LYS A 16 -38.60 -8.13 -7.44
CA LYS A 16 -39.45 -8.22 -6.25
C LYS A 16 -38.69 -7.80 -4.99
N ASN A 17 -37.49 -8.36 -4.80
CA ASN A 17 -36.63 -8.02 -3.66
C ASN A 17 -36.21 -6.55 -3.66
N LYS A 18 -35.93 -5.97 -4.83
CA LYS A 18 -35.55 -4.55 -4.97
C LYS A 18 -36.70 -3.62 -4.55
N LEU A 19 -37.94 -3.97 -4.91
CA LEU A 19 -39.13 -3.22 -4.47
C LEU A 19 -39.27 -3.26 -2.95
N TYR A 20 -39.11 -4.43 -2.34
CA TYR A 20 -39.12 -4.58 -0.89
C TYR A 20 -38.01 -3.76 -0.21
N LEU A 21 -36.77 -3.86 -0.69
CA LEU A 21 -35.61 -3.12 -0.18
C LEU A 21 -35.85 -1.60 -0.27
N ASN A 22 -36.47 -1.13 -1.35
CA ASN A 22 -36.80 0.28 -1.52
C ASN A 22 -37.87 0.74 -0.52
N ALA A 23 -38.88 -0.10 -0.25
CA ALA A 23 -39.92 0.20 0.72
C ALA A 23 -39.38 0.35 2.15
N ILE A 24 -38.37 -0.45 2.55
CA ILE A 24 -37.76 -0.39 3.88
C ILE A 24 -36.62 0.63 4.00
N ALA A 25 -36.09 1.14 2.88
CA ALA A 25 -34.94 2.04 2.86
C ALA A 25 -35.11 3.33 3.70
N PRO A 26 -36.29 3.99 3.74
CA PRO A 26 -36.49 5.15 4.60
C PRO A 26 -36.30 4.88 6.09
N SER A 27 -36.61 3.66 6.55
CA SER A 27 -36.36 3.23 7.92
C SER A 27 -34.90 2.84 8.12
N ALA A 28 -34.35 2.06 7.19
CA ALA A 28 -32.99 1.55 7.28
C ALA A 28 -31.89 2.63 7.21
N LYS A 29 -32.17 3.81 6.64
CA LYS A 29 -31.17 4.90 6.54
C LYS A 29 -30.57 5.33 7.88
N ASN A 30 -31.35 5.24 8.95
CA ASN A 30 -30.96 5.66 10.31
C ASN A 30 -30.18 4.57 11.05
N ARG A 31 -30.02 3.38 10.46
CA ARG A 31 -29.24 2.29 11.05
C ARG A 31 -27.80 2.75 11.24
N ILE A 32 -27.30 2.66 12.47
CA ILE A 32 -25.90 2.96 12.80
C ILE A 32 -25.10 1.68 12.60
N ILE A 33 -24.02 1.79 11.84
CA ILE A 33 -23.05 0.72 11.59
C ILE A 33 -21.64 1.29 11.73
N TYR A 34 -20.67 0.43 11.95
CA TYR A 34 -19.27 0.81 12.13
C TYR A 34 -18.36 0.07 11.14
N ARG A 35 -17.23 0.68 10.84
CA ARG A 35 -16.17 0.10 10.03
C ARG A 35 -15.60 -1.13 10.72
N GLY A 36 -15.37 -2.19 9.96
CA GLY A 36 -14.87 -3.47 10.45
C GLY A 36 -15.96 -4.43 10.95
N GLN A 37 -17.19 -3.97 11.11
CA GLN A 37 -18.32 -4.85 11.40
C GLN A 37 -18.67 -5.69 10.17
N VAL A 38 -19.15 -6.90 10.39
CA VAL A 38 -19.58 -7.84 9.36
C VAL A 38 -21.08 -8.06 9.48
N TYR A 39 -21.78 -7.89 8.36
CA TYR A 39 -23.22 -8.07 8.26
C TYR A 39 -23.56 -9.05 7.15
N ARG A 40 -24.67 -9.77 7.27
CA ARG A 40 -25.31 -10.37 6.09
C ARG A 40 -25.71 -9.24 5.14
N CYS A 41 -25.40 -9.37 3.86
CA CYS A 41 -25.68 -8.33 2.88
C CYS A 41 -26.24 -8.94 1.60
N ASN A 42 -27.38 -8.42 1.14
CA ASN A 42 -27.98 -8.81 -0.12
C ASN A 42 -27.39 -8.01 -1.29
N LEU A 43 -26.47 -8.63 -2.02
CA LEU A 43 -25.83 -8.05 -3.20
C LEU A 43 -26.73 -8.15 -4.44
N GLY A 44 -27.75 -9.01 -4.41
CA GLY A 44 -28.72 -9.16 -5.47
C GLY A 44 -28.20 -9.99 -6.64
N ILE A 45 -28.57 -9.60 -7.87
CA ILE A 45 -28.06 -10.19 -9.10
C ILE A 45 -27.07 -9.23 -9.74
N GLY A 46 -25.85 -9.70 -9.93
CA GLY A 46 -24.79 -8.98 -10.64
C GLY A 46 -24.71 -9.34 -12.12
N VAL A 47 -23.86 -8.63 -12.84
CA VAL A 47 -23.51 -8.91 -14.24
C VAL A 47 -22.14 -9.58 -14.30
N GLY A 48 -22.04 -10.70 -15.03
CA GLY A 48 -20.78 -11.43 -15.17
C GLY A 48 -20.27 -11.98 -13.85
N SER A 49 -19.03 -11.60 -13.47
CA SER A 49 -18.33 -12.09 -12.27
C SER A 49 -18.49 -11.19 -11.05
N GLU A 50 -19.46 -10.27 -11.06
CA GLU A 50 -19.82 -9.51 -9.87
C GLU A 50 -20.30 -10.45 -8.75
N GLU A 51 -19.77 -10.27 -7.54
CA GLU A 51 -20.27 -10.98 -6.38
C GLU A 51 -21.74 -10.65 -6.13
N CYS A 52 -22.53 -11.70 -6.03
CA CYS A 52 -23.99 -11.64 -5.99
C CYS A 52 -24.54 -12.48 -4.82
N LYS A 53 -25.87 -12.52 -4.69
CA LYS A 53 -26.64 -13.20 -3.63
C LYS A 53 -26.43 -12.58 -2.25
N GLU A 54 -26.94 -13.24 -1.23
CA GLU A 54 -26.67 -12.87 0.15
C GLU A 54 -25.34 -13.46 0.61
N ARG A 55 -24.47 -12.61 1.14
CA ARG A 55 -23.16 -13.00 1.68
C ARG A 55 -22.80 -12.17 2.91
N PRO A 56 -21.93 -12.67 3.79
CA PRO A 56 -21.28 -11.82 4.78
C PRO A 56 -20.46 -10.74 4.06
N CYS A 57 -20.59 -9.49 4.48
CA CYS A 57 -19.81 -8.38 3.97
C CYS A 57 -19.26 -7.55 5.13
N VAL A 58 -17.99 -7.14 5.02
CA VAL A 58 -17.36 -6.21 5.96
C VAL A 58 -17.69 -4.77 5.57
N ILE A 59 -18.02 -3.93 6.54
CA ILE A 59 -18.20 -2.49 6.36
C ILE A 59 -16.82 -1.82 6.25
N LEU A 60 -16.58 -1.14 5.13
CA LEU A 60 -15.30 -0.49 4.85
C LEU A 60 -15.32 1.03 5.06
N GLN A 61 -16.47 1.65 4.86
CA GLN A 61 -16.61 3.11 4.93
C GLN A 61 -16.34 3.62 6.35
N TYR A 62 -15.81 4.83 6.46
CA TYR A 62 -15.47 5.46 7.75
C TYR A 62 -16.71 5.75 8.61
N ASN A 63 -16.52 5.71 9.93
CA ASN A 63 -17.62 5.72 10.91
C ASN A 63 -18.49 6.97 10.85
N SER A 64 -17.93 8.15 10.58
CA SER A 64 -18.73 9.38 10.53
C SER A 64 -19.73 9.36 9.37
N ALA A 65 -19.34 8.88 8.18
CA ALA A 65 -20.29 8.65 7.08
C ALA A 65 -21.28 7.54 7.41
N ASN A 66 -20.83 6.45 8.04
CA ASN A 66 -21.74 5.36 8.40
C ASN A 66 -22.84 5.78 9.38
N LYS A 67 -22.62 6.81 10.20
CA LYS A 67 -23.64 7.34 11.10
C LYS A 67 -24.72 8.14 10.38
N THR A 68 -24.38 8.89 9.33
CA THR A 68 -25.29 9.87 8.70
C THR A 68 -25.78 9.46 7.31
N SER A 69 -24.99 8.71 6.56
CA SER A 69 -25.31 8.31 5.19
C SER A 69 -26.35 7.18 5.17
N PRO A 70 -27.33 7.19 4.25
CA PRO A 70 -28.22 6.05 4.01
C PRO A 70 -27.49 4.84 3.40
N ASN A 71 -26.29 5.04 2.87
CA ASN A 71 -25.51 4.05 2.13
C ASN A 71 -24.13 3.82 2.78
N THR A 72 -23.54 2.67 2.49
CA THR A 72 -22.20 2.31 2.95
C THR A 72 -21.42 1.54 1.89
N LEU A 73 -20.09 1.61 1.97
CA LEU A 73 -19.19 0.75 1.19
C LEU A 73 -18.95 -0.55 1.95
N VAL A 74 -19.03 -1.66 1.22
CA VAL A 74 -18.82 -3.01 1.76
C VAL A 74 -17.94 -3.83 0.83
N ALA A 75 -17.24 -4.82 1.39
CA ALA A 75 -16.59 -5.88 0.62
C ALA A 75 -17.16 -7.25 1.01
N PRO A 76 -17.49 -8.11 0.04
CA PRO A 76 -17.97 -9.45 0.30
C PRO A 76 -16.88 -10.36 0.84
N ILE A 77 -17.31 -11.33 1.65
CA ILE A 77 -16.48 -12.42 2.13
C ILE A 77 -16.84 -13.68 1.35
N THR A 78 -15.83 -14.37 0.85
CA THR A 78 -15.96 -15.58 0.02
C THR A 78 -15.03 -16.69 0.52
N HIS A 79 -15.46 -17.93 0.36
CA HIS A 79 -14.64 -19.11 0.63
C HIS A 79 -13.65 -19.43 -0.50
N THR A 80 -13.74 -18.73 -1.64
CA THR A 80 -12.77 -18.88 -2.72
C THR A 80 -11.42 -18.32 -2.29
N SER A 81 -10.42 -19.19 -2.17
CA SER A 81 -9.04 -18.80 -1.92
C SER A 81 -8.39 -18.24 -3.19
N SER A 82 -7.59 -17.19 -3.04
CA SER A 82 -6.78 -16.62 -4.11
C SER A 82 -5.46 -16.10 -3.56
N THR A 83 -4.42 -16.10 -4.38
CA THR A 83 -3.10 -15.55 -4.03
C THR A 83 -2.99 -14.05 -4.32
N LEU A 84 -4.05 -13.43 -4.84
CA LEU A 84 -4.04 -12.01 -5.17
C LEU A 84 -3.93 -11.15 -3.91
N PRO A 85 -3.12 -10.07 -3.90
CA PRO A 85 -2.95 -9.20 -2.73
C PRO A 85 -4.22 -8.51 -2.25
N ILE A 86 -5.26 -8.45 -3.09
CA ILE A 86 -6.57 -7.83 -2.79
C ILE A 86 -7.54 -8.80 -2.09
N VAL A 87 -7.15 -10.06 -1.91
CA VAL A 87 -7.91 -11.08 -1.17
C VAL A 87 -7.28 -11.24 0.20
N VAL A 88 -8.02 -10.85 1.25
CA VAL A 88 -7.51 -10.87 2.62
C VAL A 88 -8.12 -12.04 3.37
N PRO A 89 -7.34 -13.06 3.75
CA PRO A 89 -7.85 -14.16 4.56
C PRO A 89 -8.23 -13.66 5.95
N ILE A 90 -9.34 -14.16 6.46
CA ILE A 90 -9.78 -13.90 7.84
C ILE A 90 -9.66 -15.18 8.67
N THR A 91 -9.37 -15.01 9.95
CA THR A 91 -9.27 -16.12 10.89
C THR A 91 -10.68 -16.63 11.18
N ALA A 92 -10.84 -17.96 11.22
CA ALA A 92 -12.12 -18.55 11.59
C ALA A 92 -12.53 -18.11 13.01
N GLN A 93 -13.68 -17.45 13.11
CA GLN A 93 -14.26 -17.00 14.36
C GLN A 93 -15.36 -17.97 14.79
N THR A 94 -15.34 -18.40 16.06
CA THR A 94 -16.34 -19.31 16.63
C THR A 94 -17.08 -18.69 17.79
N ASP A 95 -18.31 -19.13 18.03
CA ASP A 95 -19.08 -18.76 19.22
C ASP A 95 -18.58 -19.50 20.47
N THR A 96 -19.20 -19.20 21.62
CA THR A 96 -18.88 -19.85 22.91
C THR A 96 -19.16 -21.36 22.92
N SER A 97 -19.95 -21.85 21.98
CA SER A 97 -20.27 -23.27 21.80
C SER A 97 -19.31 -23.96 20.80
N GLY A 98 -18.36 -23.23 20.22
CA GLY A 98 -17.43 -23.71 19.20
C GLY A 98 -18.01 -23.73 17.78
N LYS A 99 -19.21 -23.20 17.55
CA LYS A 99 -19.81 -23.13 16.21
C LYS A 99 -19.17 -22.00 15.42
N LEU A 100 -18.84 -22.29 14.16
CA LEU A 100 -18.29 -21.31 13.23
C LEU A 100 -19.28 -20.17 12.95
N ILE A 101 -18.84 -18.94 13.20
CA ILE A 101 -19.57 -17.69 12.94
C ILE A 101 -19.14 -17.12 11.59
N LEU A 102 -17.83 -17.03 11.37
CA LEU A 102 -17.27 -16.38 10.20
C LEU A 102 -15.92 -16.98 9.83
N ASP A 103 -15.73 -17.28 8.55
CA ASP A 103 -14.47 -17.65 7.91
C ASP A 103 -14.46 -17.19 6.45
N GLY A 104 -13.33 -17.41 5.77
CA GLY A 104 -13.16 -17.14 4.35
C GLY A 104 -12.18 -16.00 4.10
N ASN A 105 -12.44 -15.23 3.05
CA ASN A 105 -11.55 -14.18 2.57
C ASN A 105 -12.35 -12.93 2.18
N VAL A 106 -11.94 -11.77 2.66
CA VAL A 106 -12.48 -10.48 2.23
C VAL A 106 -11.99 -10.19 0.81
N LEU A 107 -12.92 -10.02 -0.13
CA LEU A 107 -12.61 -9.78 -1.53
C LEU A 107 -12.71 -8.29 -1.87
N LEU A 108 -11.58 -7.59 -1.83
CA LEU A 108 -11.54 -6.13 -2.06
C LEU A 108 -11.65 -5.75 -3.54
N GLY A 109 -11.53 -6.71 -4.46
CA GLY A 109 -11.82 -6.47 -5.88
C GLY A 109 -13.32 -6.23 -6.16
N ASN A 110 -14.19 -6.61 -5.23
CA ASN A 110 -15.65 -6.54 -5.39
C ASN A 110 -16.29 -5.58 -4.37
N ILE A 111 -15.60 -4.49 -4.06
CA ILE A 111 -16.15 -3.42 -3.21
C ILE A 111 -17.36 -2.83 -3.90
N THR A 112 -18.45 -2.66 -3.14
CA THR A 112 -19.68 -2.07 -3.67
C THR A 112 -20.33 -1.13 -2.66
N CYS A 113 -21.01 -0.11 -3.19
CA CYS A 113 -21.85 0.78 -2.39
C CYS A 113 -23.26 0.19 -2.29
N VAL A 114 -23.71 -0.05 -1.07
CA VAL A 114 -25.03 -0.61 -0.79
C VAL A 114 -25.84 0.33 0.09
N SER A 115 -27.15 0.37 -0.14
CA SER A 115 -28.07 0.94 0.83
C SER A 115 -28.06 0.12 2.11
N LYS A 116 -28.16 0.78 3.28
CA LYS A 116 -28.30 0.10 4.57
C LYS A 116 -29.51 -0.84 4.64
N ALA A 117 -30.50 -0.67 3.76
CA ALA A 117 -31.62 -1.59 3.58
C ALA A 117 -31.20 -3.00 3.16
N ARG A 118 -30.06 -3.13 2.46
CA ARG A 118 -29.52 -4.41 2.00
C ARG A 118 -28.77 -5.17 3.10
N LEU A 119 -28.48 -4.52 4.22
CA LEU A 119 -27.83 -5.16 5.36
C LEU A 119 -28.89 -5.91 6.16
N GLY A 120 -28.68 -7.20 6.37
CA GLY A 120 -29.44 -8.06 7.27
C GLY A 120 -28.82 -8.05 8.66
N ASP A 121 -28.69 -9.22 9.27
CA ASP A 121 -28.20 -9.38 10.64
C ASP A 121 -26.71 -9.07 10.78
N TYR A 122 -26.35 -8.57 11.97
CA TYR A 122 -24.96 -8.49 12.41
C TYR A 122 -24.40 -9.89 12.62
N ILE A 123 -23.15 -10.12 12.21
CA ILE A 123 -22.46 -11.40 12.35
C ILE A 123 -21.40 -11.30 13.43
N THR A 124 -20.38 -10.47 13.21
CA THR A 124 -19.23 -10.29 14.10
C THR A 124 -18.43 -9.04 13.68
N ASP A 125 -17.35 -8.75 14.38
CA ASP A 125 -16.38 -7.72 14.04
C ASP A 125 -15.07 -8.38 13.56
N LEU A 126 -14.42 -7.77 12.57
CA LEU A 126 -13.04 -8.12 12.25
C LEU A 126 -12.09 -7.57 13.30
N THR A 127 -11.04 -8.32 13.58
CA THR A 127 -9.99 -7.91 14.50
C THR A 127 -9.21 -6.70 13.95
N SER A 128 -8.51 -5.99 14.84
CA SER A 128 -7.68 -4.86 14.41
C SER A 128 -6.56 -5.28 13.44
N ASP A 129 -6.02 -6.49 13.58
CA ASP A 129 -5.01 -7.04 12.68
C ASP A 129 -5.56 -7.35 11.30
N GLU A 130 -6.73 -7.98 11.23
CA GLU A 130 -7.43 -8.21 9.95
C GLU A 130 -7.77 -6.88 9.28
N MET A 131 -8.25 -5.89 10.04
CA MET A 131 -8.55 -4.57 9.50
C MET A 131 -7.32 -3.83 8.98
N ARG A 132 -6.13 -4.01 9.61
CA ARG A 132 -4.86 -3.50 9.08
C ARG A 132 -4.52 -4.11 7.71
N LEU A 133 -4.72 -5.42 7.56
CA LEU A 133 -4.51 -6.10 6.28
C LEU A 133 -5.53 -5.63 5.23
N VAL A 134 -6.80 -5.48 5.61
CA VAL A 134 -7.84 -4.92 4.74
C VAL A 134 -7.48 -3.51 4.27
N ASP A 135 -7.00 -2.63 5.16
CA ASP A 135 -6.57 -1.28 4.79
C ASP A 135 -5.41 -1.27 3.80
N LYS A 136 -4.40 -2.12 4.03
CA LYS A 136 -3.27 -2.29 3.11
C LYS A 136 -3.76 -2.77 1.75
N SER A 137 -4.54 -3.84 1.70
CA SER A 137 -5.05 -4.43 0.45
C SER A 137 -6.04 -3.51 -0.27
N LEU A 138 -6.81 -2.69 0.46
CA LEU A 138 -7.69 -1.67 -0.12
C LEU A 138 -6.87 -0.60 -0.84
N SER A 139 -5.77 -0.15 -0.22
CA SER A 139 -4.88 0.84 -0.83
C SER A 139 -4.24 0.33 -2.12
N LEU A 140 -3.96 -0.97 -2.20
CA LEU A 140 -3.46 -1.64 -3.40
C LEU A 140 -4.57 -1.81 -4.45
N SER A 141 -5.77 -2.23 -4.04
CA SER A 141 -6.88 -2.50 -4.95
C SER A 141 -7.35 -1.25 -5.70
N LEU A 142 -7.28 -0.08 -5.06
CA LEU A 142 -7.67 1.20 -5.64
C LEU A 142 -6.47 2.05 -6.10
N ASP A 143 -5.25 1.55 -5.89
CA ASP A 143 -3.97 2.23 -6.16
C ASP A 143 -3.87 3.66 -5.59
N VAL A 144 -4.58 3.94 -4.49
CA VAL A 144 -4.65 5.29 -3.89
C VAL A 144 -3.36 5.70 -3.16
N ASN A 145 -2.42 4.78 -2.99
CA ASN A 145 -1.13 5.03 -2.35
C ASN A 145 0.02 5.30 -3.35
N HIS A 146 -0.23 5.21 -4.65
CA HIS A 146 0.79 5.35 -5.69
C HIS A 146 1.59 6.67 -5.59
N TYR A 147 0.89 7.78 -5.35
CA TYR A 147 1.51 9.11 -5.23
C TYR A 147 2.52 9.18 -4.07
N TYR A 148 2.15 8.70 -2.88
CA TYR A 148 3.01 8.71 -1.71
C TYR A 148 4.18 7.74 -1.85
N GLN A 149 3.96 6.56 -2.45
CA GLN A 149 5.04 5.63 -2.76
C GLN A 149 6.07 6.23 -3.71
N THR A 150 5.60 6.94 -4.74
CA THR A 150 6.48 7.66 -5.68
C THR A 150 7.32 8.71 -4.94
N LEU A 151 6.70 9.52 -4.07
CA LEU A 151 7.42 10.50 -3.27
C LEU A 151 8.44 9.85 -2.32
N GLN A 152 8.07 8.74 -1.68
CA GLN A 152 8.95 8.01 -0.78
C GLN A 152 10.17 7.45 -1.52
N ASN A 153 9.97 6.90 -2.73
CA ASN A 153 11.06 6.41 -3.56
C ASN A 153 12.00 7.54 -3.95
N MET A 154 11.46 8.68 -4.44
CA MET A 154 12.27 9.86 -4.75
C MET A 154 13.04 10.39 -3.54
N TYR A 155 12.43 10.36 -2.35
CA TYR A 155 13.09 10.75 -1.11
C TYR A 155 14.25 9.80 -0.77
N ASN A 156 14.02 8.49 -0.86
CA ASN A 156 15.04 7.47 -0.61
C ASN A 156 16.21 7.58 -1.59
N ASP A 157 15.95 7.82 -2.87
CA ASP A 157 16.98 8.01 -3.90
C ASP A 157 17.85 9.24 -3.59
N LYS A 158 17.22 10.34 -3.16
CA LYS A 158 17.94 11.54 -2.71
C LYS A 158 18.80 11.26 -1.48
N LEU A 159 18.30 10.49 -0.52
CA LEU A 159 19.10 10.09 0.65
C LEU A 159 20.32 9.28 0.23
N GLN A 160 20.16 8.29 -0.66
CA GLN A 160 21.27 7.50 -1.18
C GLN A 160 22.30 8.38 -1.92
N TYR A 161 21.83 9.34 -2.72
CA TYR A 161 22.70 10.29 -3.40
C TYR A 161 23.50 11.15 -2.42
N ILE A 162 22.87 11.65 -1.35
CA ILE A 162 23.54 12.41 -0.29
C ILE A 162 24.62 11.56 0.40
N THR A 163 24.34 10.28 0.66
CA THR A 163 25.33 9.36 1.25
C THR A 163 26.55 9.21 0.35
N LYS A 164 26.35 8.97 -0.95
CA LYS A 164 27.44 8.89 -1.94
C LYS A 164 28.25 10.19 -2.02
N LEU A 165 27.59 11.35 -1.98
CA LEU A 165 28.28 12.64 -1.98
C LEU A 165 29.14 12.83 -0.72
N LYS A 166 28.66 12.41 0.46
CA LYS A 166 29.44 12.48 1.71
C LYS A 166 30.67 11.58 1.65
N GLU A 167 30.53 10.36 1.15
CA GLU A 167 31.65 9.42 0.95
C GLU A 167 32.69 10.00 -0.01
N ASN A 168 32.25 10.49 -1.18
CA ASN A 168 33.13 11.14 -2.15
C ASN A 168 33.85 12.35 -1.55
N ARG A 169 33.15 13.19 -0.78
CA ARG A 169 33.77 14.35 -0.11
C ARG A 169 34.85 13.90 0.88
N SER A 170 34.60 12.85 1.66
CA SER A 170 35.57 12.29 2.61
C SER A 170 36.82 11.76 1.91
N ASN A 171 36.64 11.05 0.79
CA ASN A 171 37.74 10.53 -0.02
C ASN A 171 38.58 11.67 -0.61
N LEU A 172 37.92 12.70 -1.16
CA LEU A 172 38.61 13.88 -1.71
C LEU A 172 39.38 14.65 -0.63
N GLN A 173 38.83 14.79 0.58
CA GLN A 173 39.54 15.41 1.70
C GLN A 173 40.80 14.63 2.09
N THR A 174 40.72 13.29 2.10
CA THR A 174 41.86 12.41 2.39
C THR A 174 42.94 12.54 1.31
N THR A 175 42.55 12.53 0.04
CA THR A 175 43.47 12.72 -1.09
C THR A 175 44.14 14.10 -1.03
N LEU A 176 43.37 15.15 -0.76
CA LEU A 176 43.90 16.51 -0.63
C LEU A 176 44.92 16.60 0.50
N ALA A 177 44.63 16.03 1.67
CA ALA A 177 45.57 15.96 2.79
C ALA A 177 46.87 15.22 2.41
N SER A 178 46.77 14.09 1.71
CA SER A 178 47.96 13.34 1.26
C SER A 178 48.81 14.12 0.26
N LYS A 179 48.18 14.87 -0.66
CA LYS A 179 48.86 15.71 -1.65
C LYS A 179 49.51 16.92 -1.00
N GLN A 180 48.85 17.52 -0.01
CA GLN A 180 49.41 18.61 0.78
C GLN A 180 50.67 18.15 1.54
N GLN A 181 50.61 16.98 2.18
CA GLN A 181 51.77 16.40 2.85
C GLN A 181 52.95 16.18 1.88
N GLN A 182 52.68 15.64 0.67
CA GLN A 182 53.72 15.47 -0.35
C GLN A 182 54.38 16.81 -0.74
N ILE A 183 53.58 17.88 -0.90
CA ILE A 183 54.10 19.22 -1.19
C ILE A 183 54.97 19.72 -0.04
N ASP A 184 54.53 19.54 1.20
CA ASP A 184 55.26 20.00 2.38
C ASP A 184 56.59 19.24 2.57
N ASP A 185 56.58 17.92 2.34
CA ASP A 185 57.80 17.09 2.33
C ASP A 185 58.78 17.56 1.24
N PHE A 186 58.28 17.89 0.04
CA PHE A 186 59.10 18.37 -1.07
C PHE A 186 59.72 19.75 -0.78
N LYS A 187 58.95 20.67 -0.18
CA LYS A 187 59.45 21.97 0.27
C LYS A 187 60.56 21.79 1.30
N LYS A 188 60.38 20.88 2.27
CA LYS A 188 61.39 20.57 3.27
C LYS A 188 62.69 20.04 2.65
N LEU A 189 62.60 19.21 1.60
CA LEU A 189 63.77 18.75 0.85
C LEU A 189 64.49 19.91 0.16
N LEU A 190 63.76 20.79 -0.53
CA LEU A 190 64.35 21.99 -1.18
C LEU A 190 65.10 22.86 -0.16
N GLU A 191 64.50 23.10 1.00
CA GLU A 191 65.14 23.84 2.10
C GLU A 191 66.41 23.15 2.62
N THR A 192 66.36 21.82 2.79
CA THR A 192 67.48 21.01 3.31
C THR A 192 68.69 21.04 2.37
N TYR A 193 68.46 21.03 1.06
CA TYR A 193 69.52 21.06 0.04
C TYR A 193 69.77 22.47 -0.54
N HIS A 194 69.19 23.51 0.06
CA HIS A 194 69.37 24.92 -0.30
C HIS A 194 69.01 25.29 -1.75
N PHE A 195 68.02 24.62 -2.34
CA PHE A 195 67.47 25.00 -3.65
C PHE A 195 66.29 25.98 -3.44
N ALA A 196 66.27 27.10 -4.17
CA ALA A 196 65.24 28.12 -4.02
C ALA A 196 63.91 27.73 -4.68
N ASN A 197 63.95 26.89 -5.72
CA ASN A 197 62.76 26.41 -6.42
C ASN A 197 63.01 25.09 -7.17
N ILE A 198 61.93 24.51 -7.68
CA ILE A 198 61.98 23.25 -8.43
C ILE A 198 62.83 23.38 -9.71
N GLN A 199 62.82 24.54 -10.37
CA GLN A 199 63.60 24.74 -11.60
C GLN A 199 65.10 24.62 -11.33
N GLU A 200 65.60 25.22 -10.23
CA GLU A 200 67.01 25.09 -9.83
C GLU A 200 67.40 23.65 -9.53
N LEU A 201 66.54 22.89 -8.84
CA LEU A 201 66.77 21.47 -8.59
C LEU A 201 66.82 20.68 -9.91
N THR A 202 65.94 21.01 -10.87
CA THR A 202 65.88 20.35 -12.18
C THR A 202 67.13 20.63 -12.99
N ASP A 203 67.56 21.90 -13.05
CA ASP A 203 68.77 22.33 -13.74
C ASP A 203 70.04 21.69 -13.13
N PHE A 204 70.07 21.48 -11.82
CA PHE A 204 71.16 20.78 -11.13
C PHE A 204 71.23 19.30 -11.54
N LEU A 205 70.09 18.59 -11.55
CA LEU A 205 70.02 17.19 -11.93
C LEU A 205 70.34 16.98 -13.43
N ASP A 206 69.90 17.88 -14.30
CA ASP A 206 70.17 17.84 -15.74
C ASP A 206 71.65 18.09 -16.07
N LYS A 207 72.35 18.96 -15.31
CA LYS A 207 73.81 19.10 -15.41
C LYS A 207 74.52 17.84 -14.95
N SER A 208 74.12 17.30 -13.80
CA SER A 208 74.76 16.11 -13.22
C SER A 208 74.53 14.82 -14.01
N SER A 209 73.56 14.79 -14.93
CA SER A 209 73.28 13.66 -15.82
C SER A 209 73.94 13.78 -17.20
N LYS A 210 74.32 14.99 -17.65
CA LYS A 210 75.11 15.22 -18.87
C LYS A 210 76.63 15.01 -18.67
N ASP A 211 77.09 15.01 -17.43
CA ASP A 211 78.49 14.76 -17.05
C ASP A 211 78.80 13.26 -16.83
N LYS A 212 77.90 12.34 -17.23
CA LYS A 212 78.13 10.89 -17.34
C LYS A 212 78.07 10.45 -18.79
#